data_AF-A0A529YE78-F1
#
_entry.id   AF-A0A529YE78-F1
#
_cell.length_a   1.000
_cell.length_b   1.000
_cell.length_c   1.000
_cell.angle_alpha   90.00
_cell.angle_beta   90.00
_cell.angle_gamma   90.00
#
_symmetry.space_group_name_H-M   'P 1'
#
loop_
_entity.id
_entity.type
_entity.pdbx_description
1 polymer ?
#
loop_
_entity_poly.entity_id
_entity_poly.type
_entity_poly.pdbx_seq_one_letter_code
_entity_poly.pdbx_strand_id
1 'polypeptide(L)'
;VRDVNDRTALELAIIENVQRADLNPVEEAQGYQQLIDEHGYTQADLGQVIGKSRSHVANTLRLLKLPPVIHSMLVDGDLSAGHARTLVTAEDPAGLAKRIVNEGLSVRQAEALA
;
A
#
# COMPACT_ATOMS: atom_id res chain seq x y z
N VAL A 1 -17.07 -2.68 29.88
CA VAL A 1 -17.91 -1.97 28.88
C VAL A 1 -17.14 -0.85 28.20
N ARG A 2 -16.37 -0.02 28.93
CA ARG A 2 -15.58 1.10 28.36
C ARG A 2 -14.50 0.66 27.35
N ASP A 3 -13.68 -0.34 27.68
CA ASP A 3 -12.57 -0.77 26.80
C ASP A 3 -13.03 -1.35 25.45
N VAL A 4 -14.18 -2.01 25.42
CA VAL A 4 -14.78 -2.54 24.18
C VAL A 4 -15.22 -1.39 23.27
N ASN A 5 -15.82 -0.34 23.85
CA ASN A 5 -16.24 0.84 23.09
C ASN A 5 -15.04 1.60 22.51
N ASP A 6 -13.95 1.73 23.27
CA ASP A 6 -12.75 2.45 22.81
C ASP A 6 -12.07 1.70 21.66
N ARG A 7 -12.02 0.35 21.70
CA ARG A 7 -11.50 -0.47 20.59
C ARG A 7 -12.36 -0.34 19.33
N THR A 8 -13.68 -0.41 19.46
CA THR A 8 -14.59 -0.25 18.31
C THR A 8 -14.54 1.17 17.74
N ALA A 9 -14.37 2.20 18.58
CA ALA A 9 -14.21 3.57 18.10
C ALA A 9 -12.91 3.75 17.30
N LEU A 10 -11.79 3.16 17.76
CA LEU A 10 -10.52 3.17 17.03
C LEU A 10 -10.63 2.44 15.69
N GLU A 11 -11.28 1.26 15.67
CA GLU A 11 -11.53 0.48 14.45
C GLU A 11 -12.24 1.31 13.38
N LEU A 12 -13.35 1.95 13.76
CA LEU A 12 -14.13 2.80 12.87
C LEU A 12 -13.32 3.99 12.36
N ALA A 13 -12.52 4.63 13.24
CA ALA A 13 -11.68 5.75 12.85
C ALA A 13 -10.62 5.34 11.80
N ILE A 14 -10.02 4.16 11.94
CA ILE A 14 -9.06 3.66 10.95
C ILE A 14 -9.76 3.35 9.63
N ILE A 15 -10.93 2.68 9.66
CA ILE A 15 -11.73 2.37 8.48
C ILE A 15 -12.10 3.65 7.71
N GLU A 16 -12.58 4.67 8.42
CA GLU A 16 -12.91 5.97 7.80
C GLU A 16 -11.67 6.64 7.21
N ASN A 17 -10.53 6.58 7.89
CA ASN A 17 -9.30 7.17 7.39
C ASN A 17 -8.80 6.47 6.12
N VAL A 18 -8.85 5.13 6.04
CA VAL A 18 -8.41 4.39 4.83
C VAL A 18 -9.34 4.55 3.64
N GLN A 19 -10.59 4.95 3.83
CA GLN A 19 -11.54 5.21 2.75
C GLN A 19 -11.36 6.60 2.11
N ARG A 20 -10.45 7.42 2.61
CA ARG A 20 -10.14 8.74 2.04
C ARG A 20 -9.54 8.61 0.64
N ALA A 21 -10.01 9.46 -0.26
CA ALA A 21 -9.58 9.44 -1.66
C ALA A 21 -8.20 10.11 -1.89
N ASP A 22 -7.68 10.85 -0.91
CA ASP A 22 -6.45 11.63 -1.00
C ASP A 22 -5.23 10.95 -0.36
N LEU A 23 -5.35 9.70 0.08
CA LEU A 23 -4.22 8.95 0.63
C LEU A 23 -3.19 8.62 -0.44
N ASN A 24 -1.92 8.72 -0.07
CA ASN A 24 -0.87 8.12 -0.88
C ASN A 24 -0.81 6.59 -0.68
N PRO A 25 -0.20 5.82 -1.61
CA PRO A 25 -0.21 4.35 -1.54
C PRO A 25 0.44 3.76 -0.27
N VAL A 26 1.36 4.49 0.37
CA VAL A 26 2.03 4.04 1.60
C VAL A 26 1.11 4.20 2.80
N GLU A 27 0.40 5.32 2.91
CA GLU A 27 -0.59 5.56 3.98
C GLU A 27 -1.73 4.56 3.91
N GLU A 28 -2.25 4.29 2.72
CA GLU A 28 -3.29 3.27 2.50
C GLU A 28 -2.81 1.90 2.98
N ALA A 29 -1.59 1.51 2.62
CA ALA A 29 -1.00 0.25 3.03
C ALA A 29 -0.81 0.14 4.55
N GLN A 30 -0.39 1.23 5.20
CA GLN A 30 -0.23 1.28 6.66
C GLN A 30 -1.59 1.11 7.37
N GLY A 31 -2.63 1.79 6.91
CA GLY A 31 -3.97 1.64 7.48
C GLY A 31 -4.54 0.22 7.30
N TYR A 32 -4.30 -0.42 6.15
CA TYR A 32 -4.66 -1.82 5.95
C TYR A 32 -3.90 -2.75 6.91
N GLN A 33 -2.59 -2.52 7.08
CA GLN A 33 -1.77 -3.32 7.98
C GLN A 33 -2.23 -3.16 9.44
N GLN A 34 -2.59 -1.94 9.85
CA GLN A 34 -3.11 -1.67 11.19
C GLN A 34 -4.41 -2.43 11.47
N LEU A 35 -5.37 -2.42 10.54
CA LEU A 35 -6.62 -3.18 10.70
C LEU A 35 -6.37 -4.69 10.80
N ILE A 36 -5.40 -5.22 10.04
CA ILE A 36 -5.03 -6.63 10.12
C ILE A 36 -4.42 -6.96 11.49
N ASP A 37 -3.44 -6.17 11.93
CA ASP A 37 -2.66 -6.47 13.14
C ASP A 37 -3.45 -6.21 14.43
N GLU A 38 -4.23 -5.13 14.49
CA GLU A 38 -4.93 -4.69 15.71
C GLU A 38 -6.37 -5.23 15.80
N HIS A 39 -7.01 -5.50 14.66
CA HIS A 39 -8.42 -5.91 14.60
C HIS A 39 -8.61 -7.30 13.97
N GLY A 40 -7.55 -7.94 13.49
CA GLY A 40 -7.59 -9.33 13.04
C GLY A 40 -8.31 -9.54 11.71
N TYR A 41 -8.50 -8.48 10.91
CA TYR A 41 -9.10 -8.60 9.59
C TYR A 41 -8.24 -9.51 8.69
N THR A 42 -8.89 -10.35 7.88
CA THR A 42 -8.20 -10.94 6.73
C THR A 42 -8.18 -9.95 5.58
N GLN A 43 -7.28 -10.16 4.60
CA GLN A 43 -7.27 -9.37 3.37
C GLN A 43 -8.60 -9.46 2.59
N ALA A 44 -9.34 -10.57 2.74
CA ALA A 44 -10.64 -10.74 2.11
C ALA A 44 -11.71 -9.89 2.80
N ASP A 45 -11.71 -9.88 4.14
CA ASP A 45 -12.64 -9.09 4.95
C ASP A 45 -12.42 -7.59 4.69
N LEU A 46 -11.16 -7.13 4.71
CA LEU A 46 -10.83 -5.74 4.38
C LEU A 46 -11.36 -5.34 3.01
N GLY A 47 -11.12 -6.17 1.99
CA GLY A 47 -11.61 -5.90 0.64
C GLY A 47 -13.11 -5.67 0.60
N GLN A 48 -13.90 -6.48 1.33
CA GLN A 48 -15.34 -6.28 1.44
C GLN A 48 -15.71 -4.98 2.15
N VAL A 49 -15.06 -4.69 3.29
CA VAL A 49 -15.35 -3.50 4.10
C VAL A 49 -15.07 -2.20 3.35
N ILE A 50 -13.99 -2.15 2.58
CA ILE A 50 -13.54 -0.93 1.88
C ILE A 50 -13.95 -0.89 0.40
N GLY A 51 -14.71 -1.88 -0.07
CA GLY A 51 -15.20 -1.94 -1.46
C GLY A 51 -14.10 -2.18 -2.50
N LYS A 52 -13.06 -2.95 -2.16
CA LYS A 52 -11.92 -3.28 -3.03
C LYS A 52 -11.76 -4.79 -3.18
N SER A 53 -11.04 -5.24 -4.21
CA SER A 53 -10.73 -6.66 -4.33
C SER A 53 -9.71 -7.09 -3.26
N ARG A 54 -9.77 -8.36 -2.85
CA ARG A 54 -8.70 -8.98 -2.04
C ARG A 54 -7.31 -8.77 -2.66
N SER A 55 -7.21 -8.87 -4.00
CA SER A 55 -5.95 -8.68 -4.72
C SER A 55 -5.42 -7.25 -4.64
N HIS A 56 -6.30 -6.24 -4.57
CA HIS A 56 -5.91 -4.86 -4.34
C HIS A 56 -5.30 -4.71 -2.95
N VAL A 57 -6.00 -5.15 -1.89
CA VAL A 57 -5.48 -5.14 -0.51
C VAL A 57 -4.12 -5.81 -0.41
N ALA A 58 -3.98 -7.02 -0.97
CA ALA A 58 -2.72 -7.76 -0.97
C ALA A 58 -1.58 -7.00 -1.67
N ASN A 59 -1.87 -6.37 -2.80
CA ASN A 59 -0.88 -5.61 -3.56
C ASN A 59 -0.47 -4.32 -2.85
N THR A 60 -1.41 -3.62 -2.23
CA THR A 60 -1.15 -2.41 -1.45
C THR A 60 -0.26 -2.74 -0.24
N LEU A 61 -0.58 -3.81 0.51
CA LEU A 61 0.25 -4.27 1.64
C LEU A 61 1.68 -4.66 1.22
N ARG A 62 1.87 -5.21 0.02
CA ARG A 62 3.20 -5.56 -0.49
C ARG A 62 4.12 -4.36 -0.67
N LEU A 63 3.58 -3.14 -0.81
CA LEU A 63 4.38 -1.92 -0.90
C LEU A 63 5.19 -1.66 0.37
N LEU A 64 4.69 -2.08 1.54
CA LEU A 64 5.42 -1.93 2.81
C LEU A 64 6.71 -2.75 2.88
N LYS A 65 6.91 -3.71 1.96
CA LYS A 65 8.15 -4.50 1.87
C LYS A 65 9.28 -3.76 1.15
N LEU A 66 8.98 -2.66 0.48
CA LEU A 66 9.96 -1.89 -0.28
C LEU A 66 10.84 -1.05 0.65
N PRO A 67 12.10 -0.76 0.26
CA PRO A 67 12.95 0.16 1.01
C PRO A 67 12.35 1.56 1.17
N PRO A 68 12.68 2.29 2.27
CA PRO A 68 12.14 3.63 2.55
C PRO A 68 12.29 4.64 1.40
N VAL A 69 13.39 4.55 0.62
CA VAL A 69 13.60 5.44 -0.53
C VAL A 69 12.50 5.30 -1.58
N ILE A 70 11.93 4.10 -1.77
CA ILE A 70 10.84 3.88 -2.73
C ILE A 70 9.50 4.38 -2.14
N HIS A 71 9.33 4.30 -0.82
CA HIS A 71 8.18 4.91 -0.15
C HIS A 71 8.17 6.42 -0.37
N SER A 72 9.31 7.10 -0.20
CA SER A 72 9.41 8.53 -0.50
C SER A 72 9.01 8.85 -1.94
N MET A 73 9.52 8.08 -2.92
CA MET A 73 9.15 8.27 -4.34
C MET A 73 7.66 8.01 -4.63
N LEU A 74 6.99 7.15 -3.86
CA LEU A 74 5.54 6.96 -3.94
C LEU A 74 4.77 8.15 -3.35
N VAL A 75 5.22 8.69 -2.22
CA VAL A 75 4.62 9.85 -1.56
C VAL A 75 4.78 11.11 -2.42
N ASP A 76 5.98 11.29 -3.01
CA ASP A 76 6.31 12.43 -3.86
C ASP A 76 5.64 12.35 -5.25
N GLY A 77 5.10 11.18 -5.61
CA GLY A 77 4.42 10.94 -6.88
C GLY A 77 5.34 10.58 -8.05
N ASP A 78 6.66 10.48 -7.83
CA ASP A 78 7.64 10.04 -8.82
C ASP A 78 7.37 8.62 -9.32
N LEU A 79 6.79 7.77 -8.46
CA LEU A 79 6.37 6.43 -8.81
C LEU A 79 4.88 6.24 -8.56
N SER A 80 4.22 5.56 -9.50
CA SER A 80 2.89 5.01 -9.26
C SER A 80 2.97 3.72 -8.43
N ALA A 81 1.88 3.36 -7.77
CA ALA A 81 1.74 2.04 -7.15
C ALA A 81 1.93 0.89 -8.17
N GLY A 82 1.63 1.13 -9.45
CA GLY A 82 1.92 0.21 -10.55
C GLY A 82 3.42 -0.09 -10.66
N HIS A 83 4.26 0.95 -10.74
CA HIS A 83 5.72 0.81 -10.75
C HIS A 83 6.21 0.12 -9.48
N ALA A 84 5.78 0.59 -8.30
CA ALA A 84 6.27 0.05 -7.05
C ALA A 84 5.98 -1.45 -6.87
N ARG A 85 4.86 -1.96 -7.42
CA ARG A 85 4.56 -3.40 -7.39
C ARG A 85 5.57 -4.26 -8.16
N THR A 86 6.13 -3.76 -9.26
CA THR A 86 7.17 -4.48 -10.01
C THR A 86 8.47 -4.57 -9.21
N LEU A 87 8.74 -3.54 -8.41
CA LEU A 87 9.94 -3.45 -7.57
C LEU A 87 9.93 -4.42 -6.38
N VAL A 88 8.77 -4.95 -5.98
CA VAL A 88 8.65 -5.84 -4.80
C VAL A 88 9.44 -7.13 -4.98
N THR A 89 9.64 -7.59 -6.21
CA THR A 89 10.35 -8.83 -6.54
C THR A 89 11.72 -8.61 -7.18
N ALA A 90 12.11 -7.35 -7.39
CA ALA A 90 13.40 -7.04 -8.03
C ALA A 90 14.58 -7.34 -7.09
N GLU A 91 15.71 -7.77 -7.65
CA GLU A 91 16.94 -8.00 -6.89
C GLU A 91 17.53 -6.69 -6.34
N ASP A 92 17.49 -5.60 -7.13
CA ASP A 92 17.83 -4.24 -6.70
C ASP A 92 16.64 -3.29 -6.96
N PRO A 93 15.66 -3.25 -6.03
CA PRO A 93 14.49 -2.39 -6.16
C PRO A 93 14.85 -0.90 -6.29
N ALA A 94 15.89 -0.44 -5.59
CA ALA A 94 16.26 0.98 -5.56
C ALA A 94 16.96 1.41 -6.86
N GLY A 95 17.84 0.57 -7.40
CA GLY A 95 18.45 0.80 -8.71
C GLY A 95 17.41 0.82 -9.83
N LEU A 96 16.50 -0.15 -9.84
CA LEU A 96 15.41 -0.20 -10.83
C LEU A 96 14.44 0.98 -10.68
N ALA A 97 14.10 1.39 -9.46
CA ALA A 97 13.27 2.58 -9.20
C ALA A 97 13.86 3.85 -9.84
N LYS A 98 15.15 4.10 -9.59
CA LYS A 98 15.87 5.26 -10.16
C LYS A 98 15.85 5.21 -11.68
N ARG A 99 16.03 4.03 -12.25
CA ARG A 99 16.00 3.84 -13.70
C ARG A 99 14.62 4.15 -14.29
N ILE A 100 13.55 3.66 -13.66
CA ILE A 100 12.16 3.94 -14.08
C ILE A 100 11.91 5.45 -14.14
N VAL A 101 12.31 6.19 -13.10
CA VAL A 101 12.10 7.64 -13.04
C VAL A 101 12.96 8.38 -14.06
N ASN A 102 14.26 8.07 -14.12
CA ASN A 102 15.19 8.76 -15.02
C ASN A 102 14.86 8.54 -16.51
N GLU A 103 14.40 7.34 -16.88
CA GLU A 103 14.05 6.99 -18.25
C GLU A 103 12.56 7.23 -18.58
N GLY A 104 11.75 7.66 -17.60
CA GLY A 104 10.31 7.89 -17.78
C GLY A 104 9.55 6.64 -18.21
N LEU A 105 9.91 5.47 -17.67
CA LEU A 105 9.36 4.18 -18.09
C LEU A 105 7.88 4.05 -17.69
N SER A 106 7.10 3.44 -18.56
CA SER A 106 5.75 2.98 -18.24
C SER A 106 5.79 1.74 -17.33
N VAL A 107 4.69 1.46 -16.64
CA VAL A 107 4.53 0.26 -15.80
C VAL A 107 4.85 -1.01 -16.59
N ARG A 108 4.37 -1.11 -17.83
CA ARG A 108 4.63 -2.27 -18.69
C ARG A 108 6.12 -2.43 -19.04
N GLN A 109 6.85 -1.32 -19.22
CA GLN A 109 8.29 -1.37 -19.44
C GLN A 109 9.03 -1.76 -18.16
N ALA A 110 8.61 -1.24 -17.01
CA ALA A 110 9.16 -1.61 -15.71
C ALA A 110 8.96 -3.11 -15.41
N GLU A 111 7.79 -3.67 -15.74
CA GLU A 111 7.49 -5.11 -15.62
C GLU A 111 8.41 -5.99 -16.47
N ALA A 112 8.92 -5.49 -17.60
CA ALA A 112 9.84 -6.24 -18.46
C ALA A 112 11.30 -6.21 -17.96
N LEU A 113 11.60 -5.37 -16.97
CA LEU A 113 12.95 -5.19 -16.40
C LEU A 113 13.11 -5.83 -15.02
N ALA A 114 11.99 -6.12 -14.34
CA ALA A 114 11.94 -6.71 -13.00
C ALA A 114 11.93 -8.24 -13.06
#